data_AF-A0A7X3YQB1-F1
#
_entry.id   AF-A0A7X3YQB1-F1
#
_cell.length_a   1.000
_cell.length_b   1.000
_cell.length_c   1.000
_cell.angle_alpha   90.00
_cell.angle_beta   90.00
_cell.angle_gamma   90.00
#
_symmetry.space_group_name_H-M   'P 1'
#
loop_
_entity.id
_entity.type
_entity.pdbx_description
1 polymer ?
#
loop_
_entity_poly.entity_id
_entity_poly.type
_entity_poly.pdbx_seq_one_letter_code
_entity_poly.pdbx_strand_id
1 'polypeptide(L)'
;MHRAPREVEVVKALLDAGADLEARAIGGFTPLHMAARDSETPEVVKALLDAGAKPSAKTEEGKTPVELVPDDSPLRGTDVYWRLNKGRYR
;
A
#
# COMPACT_ATOMS: atom_id res chain seq x y z
N MET A 1 -19.71 0.93 -10.42
CA MET A 1 -18.73 1.48 -11.38
C MET A 1 -17.46 0.66 -11.23
N HIS A 2 -17.11 -0.21 -12.17
CA HIS A 2 -15.94 -1.11 -12.06
C HIS A 2 -14.66 -0.36 -12.46
N ARG A 3 -13.93 0.24 -11.50
CA ARG A 3 -12.72 1.05 -11.75
C ARG A 3 -11.39 0.31 -11.51
N ALA A 4 -11.43 -0.91 -10.98
CA ALA A 4 -10.27 -1.71 -10.57
C ALA A 4 -9.15 -1.97 -11.61
N PRO A 5 -9.42 -2.24 -12.91
CA PRO A 5 -8.35 -2.70 -13.81
C PRO A 5 -7.35 -1.59 -14.17
N ARG A 6 -7.83 -0.34 -14.34
CA ARG A 6 -6.97 0.77 -14.78
C ARG A 6 -5.98 1.22 -13.71
N GLU A 7 -6.37 1.17 -12.43
CA GLU A 7 -5.51 1.64 -11.35
C GLU A 7 -4.30 0.71 -11.16
N VAL A 8 -4.53 -0.60 -11.19
CA VAL A 8 -3.47 -1.62 -11.10
C VAL A 8 -2.50 -1.52 -12.27
N GLU A 9 -2.99 -1.28 -13.49
CA GLU A 9 -2.15 -1.11 -14.68
C GLU A 9 -1.23 0.10 -14.56
N VAL A 10 -1.75 1.24 -14.08
CA VAL A 10 -0.93 2.45 -13.87
C VAL A 10 0.13 2.20 -12.81
N VAL A 11 -0.22 1.56 -11.69
CA VAL A 11 0.75 1.23 -10.64
C VAL A 11 1.85 0.32 -11.18
N LYS A 12 1.51 -0.74 -11.91
CA LYS A 12 2.51 -1.63 -12.54
C LYS A 12 3.43 -0.87 -13.50
N ALA A 13 2.89 -0.02 -14.36
CA ALA A 13 3.69 0.77 -15.29
C ALA A 13 4.67 1.72 -14.57
N LEU A 14 4.24 2.33 -13.45
CA LEU A 14 5.12 3.17 -12.64
C LEU A 14 6.22 2.36 -11.96
N LEU A 15 5.91 1.16 -11.48
CA LEU A 15 6.90 0.24 -10.90
C LEU A 15 7.92 -0.22 -11.94
N ASP A 16 7.48 -0.57 -13.15
CA ASP A 16 8.35 -0.95 -14.27
C ASP A 16 9.26 0.21 -14.71
N ALA A 17 8.80 1.45 -14.55
CA ALA A 17 9.60 2.66 -14.80
C ALA A 17 10.61 2.97 -13.66
N GLY A 18 10.67 2.17 -12.61
CA GLY A 18 11.59 2.35 -11.48
C GLY A 18 11.14 3.39 -10.47
N ALA A 19 9.82 3.56 -10.27
CA ALA A 19 9.30 4.43 -9.23
C ALA A 19 9.85 4.04 -7.85
N ASP A 20 10.27 5.05 -7.07
CA ASP A 20 10.76 4.84 -5.71
C ASP A 20 9.59 4.50 -4.77
N LEU A 21 9.58 3.25 -4.31
CA LEU A 21 8.59 2.69 -3.39
C LEU A 21 8.65 3.30 -1.98
N GLU A 22 9.77 3.93 -1.63
CA GLU A 22 10.01 4.54 -0.33
C GLU A 22 9.97 6.07 -0.40
N ALA A 23 9.59 6.64 -1.55
CA ALA A 23 9.38 8.06 -1.71
C ALA A 23 8.37 8.56 -0.67
N ARG A 24 8.73 9.62 0.05
CA ARG A 24 7.91 10.18 1.12
C ARG A 24 7.22 11.45 0.67
N ALA A 25 5.89 11.45 0.73
CA ALA A 25 5.08 12.64 0.65
C ALA A 25 5.11 13.41 1.99
N ILE A 26 4.40 14.54 2.04
CA ILE A 26 4.19 15.33 3.26
C ILE A 26 3.64 14.42 4.37
N GLY A 27 4.19 14.51 5.58
CA GLY A 27 3.82 13.65 6.71
C GLY A 27 4.47 12.26 6.68
N GLY A 28 5.44 12.02 5.78
CA GLY A 28 6.19 10.77 5.72
C GLY A 28 5.45 9.60 5.06
N PHE A 29 4.35 9.86 4.33
CA PHE A 29 3.57 8.82 3.67
C PHE A 29 4.32 8.26 2.46
N THR A 30 4.46 6.94 2.41
CA THR A 30 4.95 6.21 1.23
C THR A 30 3.79 5.80 0.32
N PRO A 31 4.04 5.40 -0.95
CA PRO A 31 3.02 4.80 -1.81
C PRO A 31 2.21 3.68 -1.13
N LEU A 32 2.85 2.86 -0.30
CA LEU A 32 2.17 1.79 0.43
C LEU A 32 1.21 2.31 1.51
N HIS A 33 1.51 3.44 2.17
CA HIS A 33 0.59 4.08 3.10
C HIS A 33 -0.66 4.59 2.38
N MET A 34 -0.48 5.24 1.22
CA MET A 34 -1.61 5.73 0.41
C MET A 34 -2.47 4.58 -0.10
N ALA A 35 -1.86 3.51 -0.61
CA ALA A 35 -2.60 2.33 -1.05
C ALA A 35 -3.36 1.65 0.10
N ALA A 36 -2.77 1.54 1.29
CA ALA A 36 -3.45 0.94 2.44
C ALA A 36 -4.64 1.78 2.95
N ARG A 37 -4.57 3.10 2.85
CA ARG A 37 -5.62 4.02 3.29
C ARG A 37 -6.75 4.19 2.27
N ASP A 38 -6.38 4.35 0.99
CA ASP A 38 -7.28 4.89 -0.04
C ASP A 38 -7.67 3.85 -1.11
N SER A 39 -7.00 2.69 -1.18
CA SER A 39 -7.32 1.68 -2.21
C SER A 39 -8.54 0.84 -1.83
N GLU A 40 -9.48 0.75 -2.76
CA GLU A 40 -10.57 -0.24 -2.72
C GLU A 40 -10.13 -1.62 -3.27
N THR A 41 -8.95 -1.69 -3.89
CA THR A 41 -8.49 -2.83 -4.69
C THR A 41 -7.25 -3.48 -4.04
N PRO A 42 -7.37 -4.72 -3.49
CA PRO A 42 -6.25 -5.44 -2.89
C PRO A 42 -5.03 -5.61 -3.82
N GLU A 43 -5.27 -5.69 -5.14
CA GLU A 43 -4.24 -5.91 -6.16
C GLU A 43 -3.22 -4.78 -6.22
N VAL A 44 -3.60 -3.53 -5.91
CA VAL A 44 -2.66 -2.40 -5.84
C VAL A 44 -1.68 -2.59 -4.69
N VAL A 45 -2.20 -2.90 -3.50
CA VAL A 45 -1.40 -3.17 -2.30
C VAL A 45 -0.49 -4.38 -2.53
N LYS A 46 -1.03 -5.43 -3.17
CA LYS A 46 -0.28 -6.62 -3.55
C LYS A 46 0.89 -6.28 -4.48
N ALA A 47 0.65 -5.51 -5.53
CA ALA A 47 1.69 -5.14 -6.49
C ALA A 47 2.84 -4.36 -5.82
N LEU A 48 2.52 -3.42 -4.93
CA LEU A 48 3.53 -2.67 -4.17
C LEU A 48 4.34 -3.58 -3.24
N LEU A 49 3.67 -4.50 -2.53
CA LEU A 49 4.35 -5.46 -1.65
C LEU A 49 5.23 -6.45 -2.42
N ASP A 50 4.77 -6.92 -3.58
CA ASP A 50 5.51 -7.83 -4.44
C ASP A 50 6.73 -7.13 -5.09
N ALA A 51 6.64 -5.82 -5.33
CA ALA A 51 7.75 -4.98 -5.77
C ALA A 51 8.75 -4.62 -4.63
N GLY A 52 8.45 -4.99 -3.38
CA GLY A 52 9.36 -4.82 -2.25
C GLY A 52 9.13 -3.56 -1.39
N ALA A 53 7.97 -2.91 -1.51
CA ALA A 53 7.62 -1.77 -0.66
C ALA A 53 7.60 -2.20 0.83
N LYS A 54 8.15 -1.36 1.72
CA LYS A 54 8.34 -1.71 3.13
C LYS A 54 7.04 -1.58 3.94
N PRO A 55 6.48 -2.69 4.45
CA PRO A 55 5.31 -2.66 5.33
C PRO A 55 5.61 -2.13 6.74
N SER A 56 6.89 -2.02 7.11
CA SER A 56 7.35 -1.43 8.37
C SER A 56 7.70 0.06 8.26
N ALA A 57 7.54 0.68 7.08
CA ALA A 57 7.71 2.13 6.92
C ALA A 57 6.77 2.87 7.88
N LYS A 58 7.22 4.02 8.40
CA LYS A 58 6.44 4.84 9.33
C LYS A 58 6.25 6.24 8.78
N THR A 59 5.04 6.76 8.93
CA THR A 59 4.75 8.19 8.79
C THR A 59 5.47 8.99 9.88
N GLU A 60 5.43 10.31 9.79
CA GLU A 60 5.96 11.21 10.84
C GLU A 60 5.23 11.04 12.18
N GLU A 61 3.96 10.61 12.15
CA GLU A 61 3.19 10.24 13.34
C GLU A 61 3.53 8.84 13.87
N GLY A 62 4.47 8.13 13.24
CA GLY A 62 4.90 6.79 13.66
C GLY A 62 3.97 5.66 13.23
N LYS A 63 2.95 5.94 12.40
CA LYS A 63 1.98 4.94 11.92
C LYS A 63 2.54 4.16 10.74
N THR A 64 2.30 2.86 10.74
CA THR A 64 2.60 1.93 9.64
C THR A 64 1.45 1.87 8.63
N PRO A 65 1.65 1.36 7.40
CA PRO A 65 0.58 1.26 6.42
C PRO A 65 -0.66 0.50 6.93
N VAL A 66 -0.48 -0.59 7.68
CA VAL A 66 -1.62 -1.37 8.21
C VAL A 66 -2.47 -0.58 9.22
N GLU A 67 -1.84 0.33 9.98
CA GLU A 67 -2.53 1.16 10.98
C GLU A 67 -3.34 2.30 10.34
N LEU A 68 -3.14 2.54 9.05
CA LEU A 68 -3.94 3.48 8.27
C LEU A 68 -5.10 2.82 7.52
N VAL A 69 -5.25 1.48 7.58
CA VAL A 69 -6.34 0.77 6.92
C VAL A 69 -7.66 1.04 7.66
N PRO A 70 -8.65 1.70 7.02
CA PRO A 70 -9.96 1.96 7.63
C PRO A 70 -10.65 0.68 8.10
N ASP A 71 -11.49 0.78 9.13
CA ASP A 71 -12.21 -0.38 9.71
C ASP A 71 -13.21 -1.02 8.75
N ASP A 72 -13.74 -0.26 7.80
CA ASP A 72 -14.66 -0.70 6.74
C ASP A 72 -13.96 -1.02 5.41
N SER A 73 -12.62 -0.93 5.37
CA SER A 73 -11.84 -1.16 4.15
C SER A 73 -12.02 -2.59 3.61
N PRO A 74 -12.21 -2.76 2.29
CA PRO A 74 -12.27 -4.09 1.67
C PRO A 74 -10.95 -4.86 1.77
N LEU A 75 -9.85 -4.19 2.17
CA LEU A 75 -8.59 -4.86 2.45
C LEU A 75 -8.69 -5.75 3.70
N ARG A 76 -9.54 -5.43 4.67
CA ARG A 76 -9.61 -6.22 5.91
C ARG A 76 -10.06 -7.65 5.65
N GLY A 77 -9.35 -8.59 6.27
CA GLY A 77 -9.58 -10.03 6.09
C GLY A 77 -8.95 -10.61 4.82
N THR A 78 -8.40 -9.80 3.92
CA THR A 78 -7.66 -10.28 2.73
C THR A 78 -6.24 -10.72 3.08
N ASP A 79 -5.59 -11.45 2.17
CA ASP A 79 -4.19 -11.86 2.32
C ASP A 79 -3.24 -10.66 2.42
N VAL A 80 -3.49 -9.59 1.66
CA VAL A 80 -2.63 -8.40 1.66
C VAL A 80 -2.69 -7.67 2.99
N TYR A 81 -3.85 -7.63 3.66
CA TYR A 81 -3.95 -7.07 5.00
C TYR A 81 -3.11 -7.85 6.02
N TRP A 82 -3.16 -9.19 5.97
CA TRP A 82 -2.32 -10.01 6.83
C TRP A 82 -0.82 -9.90 6.50
N ARG A 83 -0.47 -9.72 5.22
CA ARG A 83 0.91 -9.42 4.81
C ARG A 83 1.40 -8.10 5.38
N LEU A 84 0.59 -7.04 5.33
CA LEU A 84 0.92 -5.75 5.95
C LEU A 84 1.12 -5.89 7.46
N ASN A 85 0.17 -6.56 8.15
CA ASN A 85 0.22 -6.74 9.59
C ASN A 85 1.45 -7.56 10.05
N LYS A 86 1.80 -8.62 9.33
CA LYS A 86 3.00 -9.42 9.63
C LYS A 86 4.28 -8.67 9.26
N GLY A 87 4.23 -7.93 8.16
CA GLY A 87 5.35 -7.21 7.59
C GLY A 87 5.83 -6.04 8.45
N ARG A 88 4.99 -5.50 9.34
CA ARG A 88 5.37 -4.40 10.23
C ARG A 88 6.44 -4.76 11.29
N TYR A 89 6.72 -6.04 11.48
CA TYR A 89 7.72 -6.55 12.45
C TYR A 89 9.00 -7.07 11.79
N ARG A 90 9.12 -6.96 10.46
CA ARG A 90 10.29 -7.37 9.70
C ARG A 90 11.11 -6.15 9.32
#